data_AF-A0A1R1LJD2-F1
#
_entry.id   AF-A0A1R1LJD2-F1
#
_cell.length_a   1.000
_cell.length_b   1.000
_cell.length_c   1.000
_cell.angle_alpha   90.00
_cell.angle_beta   90.00
_cell.angle_gamma   90.00
#
_symmetry.space_group_name_H-M   'P 1'
#
loop_
_entity.id
_entity.type
_entity.pdbx_description
1 polymer ?
#
loop_
_entity_poly.entity_id
_entity_poly.type
_entity_poly.pdbx_seq_one_letter_code
_entity_poly.pdbx_strand_id
1 'polypeptide(L)'
;MPRRFLACLLACLFSITAVTVAAPTATAAPGSVPTTVSNIVRDSNLTQVRELLNGINAYRAQKGLRPVKYSPTVSAMSQEWSDRIAANETPFNHRPNFWLDPRVGSPQAANEIIAVDWSRNVANLIAWWKTSPAHNAALLRPEFNVIGVGVTFTDGNWQTTPNRFSMFGVVNLFKYDPVPANATSTVISTPSSRPAPTPAPAGICPAGVAGRATTTPPAAASIGSAADVLAVDSAGTLWDYPATGRGELAPRRSLLTGFGGAKEAFAADWNQDGVVDVVTIWKSGLLTLNRGLPTGGFGGAVRIGAGWQSMTATVGNWCSGERFPGIVAYRPNGQMLYYRNPVGSTANNGIPIGSGWQGLKFSMADIDGNGAADLAVRRPDGTMLLYRSDGRGRFLSEPRRQLGWGWNAVKSTRTLYGYEGAGSTGLVAKWYNGVLTYYRIAGGGVGARTTEGQGWNPYLLLK
;
A
#
# COMPACT_ATOMS: atom_id res chain seq x y z
N MET A 1 -68.62 9.29 -79.63
CA MET A 1 -67.88 10.40 -80.28
C MET A 1 -67.64 11.47 -79.22
N PRO A 2 -66.50 12.18 -79.16
CA PRO A 2 -65.18 11.95 -79.74
C PRO A 2 -64.08 11.90 -78.62
N ARG A 3 -62.94 11.24 -78.83
CA ARG A 3 -61.59 11.82 -79.11
C ARG A 3 -60.98 12.62 -77.94
N ARG A 4 -59.68 12.64 -77.65
CA ARG A 4 -58.43 11.99 -78.13
C ARG A 4 -57.33 12.60 -77.21
N PHE A 5 -56.30 11.80 -76.90
CA PHE A 5 -54.84 12.14 -76.91
C PHE A 5 -54.32 13.33 -76.07
N LEU A 6 -53.44 13.05 -75.09
CA LEU A 6 -51.94 13.18 -75.13
C LEU A 6 -51.53 14.46 -74.37
N ALA A 7 -50.47 14.59 -73.56
CA ALA A 7 -49.20 13.91 -73.45
C ALA A 7 -48.55 14.16 -72.06
N CYS A 8 -47.66 13.24 -71.67
CA CYS A 8 -46.37 13.42 -71.00
C CYS A 8 -46.18 14.56 -69.96
N LEU A 9 -45.74 14.21 -68.74
CA LEU A 9 -44.30 14.01 -68.49
C LEU A 9 -44.06 13.24 -67.17
N LEU A 10 -43.05 12.38 -67.23
CA LEU A 10 -42.46 11.59 -66.16
C LEU A 10 -41.81 12.49 -65.10
N ALA A 11 -42.05 12.19 -63.82
CA ALA A 11 -41.07 12.37 -62.75
C ALA A 11 -41.29 11.28 -61.69
N CYS A 12 -40.39 10.30 -61.63
CA CYS A 12 -40.36 9.28 -60.59
C CYS A 12 -40.06 9.93 -59.23
N LEU A 13 -41.05 9.95 -58.34
CA LEU A 13 -40.85 10.08 -56.89
C LEU A 13 -40.71 8.67 -56.30
N PHE A 14 -39.49 8.27 -55.95
CA PHE A 14 -39.29 7.18 -55.00
C PHE A 14 -39.56 7.74 -53.60
N SER A 15 -40.68 7.34 -53.01
CA SER A 15 -40.94 7.53 -51.58
C SER A 15 -40.00 6.64 -50.77
N ILE A 16 -39.01 7.24 -50.12
CA ILE A 16 -38.23 6.56 -49.08
C ILE A 16 -39.09 6.52 -47.82
N THR A 17 -39.63 5.35 -47.50
CA THR A 17 -40.16 5.06 -46.16
C THR A 17 -38.99 5.01 -45.18
N ALA A 18 -38.93 5.97 -44.27
CA ALA A 18 -38.00 5.93 -43.15
C ALA A 18 -38.37 4.75 -42.24
N VAL A 19 -37.52 3.73 -42.19
CA VAL A 19 -37.56 2.70 -41.16
C VAL A 19 -37.06 3.32 -39.87
N THR A 20 -37.95 3.51 -38.90
CA THR A 20 -37.57 3.87 -37.53
C THR A 20 -36.95 2.64 -36.87
N VAL A 21 -35.63 2.67 -36.67
CA VAL A 21 -34.95 1.69 -35.82
C VAL A 21 -35.27 2.05 -34.36
N ALA A 22 -36.08 1.22 -33.71
CA ALA A 22 -36.33 1.33 -32.28
C ALA A 22 -35.00 1.16 -31.52
N ALA A 23 -34.71 2.10 -30.61
CA ALA A 23 -33.57 2.01 -29.71
C ALA A 23 -33.69 0.73 -28.86
N PRO A 24 -32.57 0.02 -28.59
CA PRO A 24 -32.62 -1.18 -27.76
C PRO A 24 -33.05 -0.79 -26.35
N THR A 25 -34.09 -1.45 -25.85
CA THR A 25 -34.47 -1.40 -24.45
C THR A 25 -33.28 -1.87 -23.60
N ALA A 26 -32.88 -1.04 -22.64
CA ALA A 26 -31.82 -1.37 -21.70
C ALA A 26 -32.23 -2.61 -20.90
N THR A 27 -31.68 -3.77 -21.27
CA THR A 27 -31.63 -4.93 -20.38
C THR A 27 -30.87 -4.52 -19.12
N ALA A 28 -31.55 -4.61 -17.98
CA ALA A 28 -30.97 -4.35 -16.68
C ALA A 28 -29.62 -5.08 -16.54
N ALA A 29 -28.60 -4.34 -16.10
CA ALA A 29 -27.30 -4.89 -15.80
C ALA A 29 -27.43 -6.05 -14.80
N PRO A 30 -26.64 -7.13 -14.95
CA PRO A 30 -26.58 -8.16 -13.93
C PRO A 30 -26.19 -7.49 -12.61
N GLY A 31 -26.98 -7.78 -11.58
CA GLY A 31 -26.97 -7.08 -10.30
C GLY A 31 -25.58 -6.83 -9.77
N SER A 32 -25.37 -5.63 -9.24
CA SER A 32 -24.24 -5.26 -8.40
C SER A 32 -23.93 -6.42 -7.45
N VAL A 33 -22.79 -7.07 -7.67
CA VAL A 33 -22.21 -7.95 -6.65
C VAL A 33 -22.05 -7.09 -5.40
N PRO A 34 -22.60 -7.49 -4.23
CA PRO A 34 -22.46 -6.69 -3.04
C PRO A 34 -20.98 -6.51 -2.76
N THR A 35 -20.52 -5.26 -2.73
CA THR A 35 -19.25 -4.89 -2.09
C THR A 35 -19.27 -5.49 -0.69
N THR A 36 -18.53 -6.57 -0.45
CA THR A 36 -18.36 -7.08 0.91
C THR A 36 -17.65 -6.00 1.71
N VAL A 37 -18.41 -5.25 2.50
CA VAL A 37 -17.88 -4.37 3.54
C VAL A 37 -16.99 -5.25 4.41
N SER A 38 -15.69 -4.97 4.44
CA SER A 38 -14.75 -5.67 5.32
C SER A 38 -15.24 -5.52 6.75
N ASN A 39 -15.64 -6.63 7.37
CA ASN A 39 -16.11 -6.68 8.74
C ASN A 39 -14.96 -6.50 9.76
N ILE A 40 -13.70 -6.53 9.33
CA ILE A 40 -12.54 -6.36 10.22
C ILE A 40 -12.50 -4.95 10.83
N VAL A 41 -12.37 -4.90 12.16
CA VAL A 41 -12.12 -3.68 12.94
C VAL A 41 -10.63 -3.60 13.27
N ARG A 42 -9.99 -2.46 12.96
CA ARG A 42 -8.54 -2.27 13.01
C ARG A 42 -8.04 -1.71 14.34
N ASP A 43 -8.56 -2.22 15.45
CA ASP A 43 -8.09 -1.88 16.79
C ASP A 43 -6.78 -2.61 17.12
N SER A 44 -5.98 -2.04 18.02
CA SER A 44 -4.78 -2.71 18.52
C SER A 44 -5.14 -3.97 19.30
N ASN A 45 -4.54 -5.10 18.92
CA ASN A 45 -4.73 -6.41 19.55
C ASN A 45 -3.59 -6.80 20.50
N LEU A 46 -2.62 -5.89 20.74
CA LEU A 46 -1.40 -6.19 21.49
C LEU A 46 -1.68 -6.69 22.91
N THR A 47 -2.72 -6.15 23.54
CA THR A 47 -3.19 -6.59 24.86
C THR A 47 -3.65 -8.04 24.80
N GLN A 48 -4.48 -8.41 23.82
CA GLN A 48 -5.00 -9.76 23.65
C GLN A 48 -3.88 -10.76 23.34
N VAL A 49 -2.92 -10.39 22.50
CA VAL A 49 -1.75 -11.22 22.18
C VAL A 49 -0.91 -11.48 23.44
N ARG A 50 -0.70 -10.45 24.28
CA ARG A 50 0.02 -10.58 25.57
C ARG A 50 -0.72 -11.45 26.57
N GLU A 51 -2.03 -11.23 26.71
CA GLU A 51 -2.89 -12.02 27.59
C GLU A 51 -2.93 -13.49 27.18
N LEU A 52 -2.96 -13.78 25.87
CA LEU A 52 -2.93 -15.14 25.35
C LEU A 52 -1.61 -15.85 25.71
N LEU A 53 -0.46 -15.22 25.45
CA LEU A 53 0.84 -15.77 25.85
C LEU A 53 0.90 -16.05 27.36
N ASN A 54 0.56 -15.04 28.16
CA ASN A 54 0.65 -15.13 29.62
C ASN A 54 -0.31 -16.17 30.18
N GLY A 55 -1.55 -16.20 29.70
CA GLY A 55 -2.57 -17.13 30.17
C GLY A 55 -2.26 -18.58 29.78
N ILE A 56 -1.73 -18.82 28.57
CA ILE A 56 -1.26 -20.14 28.15
C ILE A 56 -0.07 -20.59 29.03
N ASN A 57 0.92 -19.73 29.24
CA ASN A 57 2.08 -20.06 30.07
C ASN A 57 1.72 -20.27 31.54
N ALA A 58 0.78 -19.49 32.08
CA ALA A 58 0.24 -19.70 33.42
C ALA A 58 -0.46 -21.06 33.54
N TYR A 59 -1.23 -21.46 32.52
CA TYR A 59 -1.88 -22.77 32.51
C TYR A 59 -0.88 -23.92 32.39
N ARG A 60 0.14 -23.79 31.54
CA ARG A 60 1.25 -24.76 31.44
C ARG A 60 1.99 -24.89 32.77
N ALA A 61 2.26 -23.79 33.46
CA ALA A 61 2.91 -23.79 34.77
C ALA A 61 2.07 -24.52 35.84
N GLN A 62 0.74 -24.34 35.85
CA GLN A 62 -0.17 -25.10 36.73
C GLN A 62 -0.12 -26.62 36.50
N LYS A 63 0.37 -27.07 35.34
CA LYS A 63 0.57 -28.48 34.99
C LYS A 63 2.03 -28.93 35.07
N GLY A 64 2.92 -28.12 35.64
CA GLY A 64 4.35 -28.44 35.78
C GLY A 64 5.13 -28.38 34.47
N LEU A 65 4.60 -27.72 33.44
CA LEU A 65 5.23 -27.63 32.12
C LEU A 65 6.05 -26.34 31.96
N ARG A 66 7.09 -26.41 31.12
CA ARG A 66 7.89 -25.24 30.75
C ARG A 66 7.07 -24.25 29.92
N PRO A 67 7.30 -22.93 30.09
CA PRO A 67 6.65 -21.92 29.27
C PRO A 67 7.13 -22.02 27.82
N VAL A 68 6.23 -21.70 26.89
CA VAL A 68 6.55 -21.43 25.49
C VAL A 68 7.04 -20.00 25.34
N LYS A 69 7.94 -19.77 24.37
CA LYS A 69 8.47 -18.45 24.02
C LYS A 69 7.73 -17.86 22.83
N TYR A 70 7.34 -16.60 22.93
CA TYR A 70 6.72 -15.86 21.84
C TYR A 70 7.71 -15.66 20.69
N SER A 71 7.31 -16.00 19.47
CA SER A 71 8.08 -15.68 18.25
C SER A 71 7.31 -14.66 17.40
N PRO A 72 7.87 -13.47 17.13
CA PRO A 72 7.22 -12.50 16.28
C PRO A 72 7.05 -13.00 14.84
N THR A 73 7.97 -13.84 14.36
CA THR A 73 7.88 -14.43 13.02
C THR A 73 6.72 -15.41 12.90
N VAL A 74 6.55 -16.29 13.90
CA VAL A 74 5.41 -17.22 13.93
C VAL A 74 4.11 -16.45 14.13
N SER A 75 4.10 -15.44 15.01
CA SER A 75 2.91 -14.60 15.24
C SER A 75 2.46 -13.85 14.00
N ALA A 76 3.37 -13.42 13.12
CA ALA A 76 2.99 -12.82 11.84
C ALA A 76 2.22 -13.80 10.94
N MET A 77 2.60 -15.09 10.95
CA MET A 77 1.89 -16.15 10.23
C MET A 77 0.51 -16.44 10.86
N SER A 78 0.44 -16.54 12.19
CA SER A 78 -0.81 -16.73 12.93
C SER A 78 -1.78 -15.56 12.72
N GLN A 79 -1.26 -14.32 12.71
CA GLN A 79 -2.03 -13.11 12.47
C GLN A 79 -2.62 -13.10 11.07
N GLU A 80 -1.81 -13.40 10.05
CA GLU A 80 -2.30 -13.51 8.67
C GLU A 80 -3.47 -14.50 8.56
N TRP A 81 -3.37 -15.65 9.22
CA TRP A 81 -4.45 -16.65 9.17
C TRP A 81 -5.71 -16.20 9.91
N SER A 82 -5.53 -15.56 11.08
CA SER A 82 -6.63 -14.94 11.83
C SER A 82 -7.38 -13.90 11.00
N ASP A 83 -6.65 -13.06 10.25
CA ASP A 83 -7.24 -12.06 9.36
C ASP A 83 -8.05 -12.71 8.22
N ARG A 84 -7.52 -13.77 7.59
CA ARG A 84 -8.22 -14.47 6.48
C ARG A 84 -9.53 -15.12 6.94
N ILE A 85 -9.52 -15.76 8.10
CA ILE A 85 -10.74 -16.33 8.69
C ILE A 85 -11.73 -15.20 9.01
N ALA A 86 -11.27 -14.13 9.65
CA ALA A 86 -12.12 -13.02 10.05
C ALA A 86 -12.75 -12.28 8.85
N ALA A 87 -12.02 -12.18 7.73
CA ALA A 87 -12.50 -11.59 6.48
C ALA A 87 -13.40 -12.52 5.64
N ASN A 88 -13.71 -13.74 6.13
CA ASN A 88 -14.40 -14.79 5.38
C ASN A 88 -13.72 -15.14 4.03
N GLU A 89 -12.41 -14.95 3.92
CA GLU A 89 -11.64 -15.38 2.74
C GLU A 89 -11.43 -16.90 2.72
N THR A 90 -11.61 -17.55 3.87
CA THR A 90 -11.57 -19.01 4.07
C THR A 90 -12.62 -19.41 5.11
N PRO A 91 -13.16 -20.64 5.06
CA PRO A 91 -13.96 -21.16 6.16
C PRO A 91 -13.17 -21.15 7.48
N PHE A 92 -13.89 -21.20 8.61
CA PHE A 92 -13.31 -21.32 9.95
C PHE A 92 -12.61 -22.68 10.12
N ASN A 93 -11.37 -22.76 9.66
CA ASN A 93 -10.58 -23.98 9.57
C ASN A 93 -9.11 -23.72 9.91
N HIS A 94 -8.40 -24.78 10.26
CA HIS A 94 -6.95 -24.73 10.43
C HIS A 94 -6.23 -24.42 9.12
N ARG A 95 -5.10 -23.72 9.22
CA ARG A 95 -4.24 -23.41 8.07
C ARG A 95 -3.65 -24.68 7.48
N PRO A 96 -3.86 -24.98 6.18
CA PRO A 96 -3.18 -26.09 5.54
C PRO A 96 -1.66 -25.87 5.53
N ASN A 97 -0.90 -26.90 5.87
CA ASN A 97 0.57 -26.93 5.74
C ASN A 97 1.31 -25.76 6.43
N PHE A 98 0.78 -25.21 7.52
CA PHE A 98 1.39 -24.05 8.20
C PHE A 98 2.81 -24.31 8.71
N TRP A 99 3.18 -25.57 8.94
CA TRP A 99 4.54 -25.97 9.30
C TRP A 99 5.54 -25.93 8.15
N LEU A 100 5.08 -25.80 6.90
CA LEU A 100 5.91 -25.60 5.71
C LEU A 100 6.05 -24.12 5.32
N ASP A 101 5.45 -23.20 6.09
CA ASP A 101 5.56 -21.79 5.79
C ASP A 101 7.05 -21.35 5.87
N PRO A 102 7.60 -20.71 4.82
CA PRO A 102 9.02 -20.33 4.81
C PRO A 102 9.44 -19.46 6.00
N ARG A 103 8.50 -18.73 6.61
CA ARG A 103 8.75 -17.90 7.79
C ARG A 103 9.08 -18.73 9.03
N VAL A 104 8.52 -19.93 9.17
CA VAL A 104 8.70 -20.76 10.37
C VAL A 104 9.95 -21.63 10.31
N GLY A 105 10.68 -21.65 9.19
CA GLY A 105 11.91 -22.42 9.06
C GLY A 105 11.65 -23.93 9.12
N SER A 106 12.33 -24.65 10.02
CA SER A 106 12.28 -26.12 10.10
C SER A 106 11.90 -26.61 11.50
N PRO A 107 10.63 -26.43 11.93
CA PRO A 107 10.17 -26.96 13.21
C PRO A 107 10.11 -28.49 13.19
N GLN A 108 10.37 -29.12 14.34
CA GLN A 108 10.33 -30.58 14.52
C GLN A 108 8.92 -31.10 14.83
N ALA A 109 8.05 -30.25 15.35
CA ALA A 109 6.64 -30.55 15.62
C ALA A 109 5.84 -29.25 15.56
N ALA A 110 4.57 -29.36 15.20
CA ALA A 110 3.69 -28.21 15.00
C ALA A 110 2.25 -28.55 15.43
N ASN A 111 1.55 -27.58 16.01
CA ASN A 111 0.10 -27.65 16.23
C ASN A 111 -0.52 -26.27 16.06
N GLU A 112 -1.72 -26.18 15.52
CA GLU A 112 -2.49 -24.94 15.46
C GLU A 112 -3.74 -25.07 16.31
N ILE A 113 -4.12 -23.97 16.95
CA ILE A 113 -5.34 -23.83 17.72
C ILE A 113 -6.03 -22.56 17.23
N ILE A 114 -7.32 -22.64 16.92
CA ILE A 114 -8.12 -21.48 16.51
C ILE A 114 -9.30 -21.30 17.47
N ALA A 115 -9.81 -20.08 17.62
CA ALA A 115 -11.02 -19.80 18.39
C ALA A 115 -11.66 -18.47 18.00
N VAL A 116 -12.84 -18.23 18.57
CA VAL A 116 -13.65 -17.03 18.36
C VAL A 116 -14.30 -16.59 19.67
N ASP A 117 -14.62 -15.31 19.76
CA ASP A 117 -15.33 -14.73 20.91
C ASP A 117 -16.19 -13.52 20.47
N TRP A 118 -17.22 -13.21 21.26
CA TRP A 118 -18.13 -12.08 21.01
C TRP A 118 -17.83 -10.83 21.86
N SER A 119 -16.86 -10.90 22.78
CA SER A 119 -16.56 -9.87 23.76
C SER A 119 -15.13 -9.33 23.71
N ARG A 120 -14.33 -9.78 22.73
CA ARG A 120 -12.88 -9.54 22.65
C ARG A 120 -12.12 -9.93 23.92
N ASN A 121 -12.63 -10.90 24.66
CA ASN A 121 -12.09 -11.35 25.93
C ASN A 121 -11.25 -12.62 25.76
N VAL A 122 -9.94 -12.50 25.98
CA VAL A 122 -9.01 -13.62 25.86
C VAL A 122 -9.27 -14.72 26.87
N ALA A 123 -9.78 -14.39 28.06
CA ALA A 123 -10.09 -15.39 29.08
C ALA A 123 -11.12 -16.41 28.56
N ASN A 124 -12.06 -15.98 27.72
CA ASN A 124 -13.04 -16.87 27.09
C ASN A 124 -12.38 -17.85 26.11
N LEU A 125 -11.44 -17.38 25.28
CA LEU A 125 -10.70 -18.26 24.36
C LEU A 125 -9.92 -19.33 25.13
N ILE A 126 -9.21 -18.91 26.18
CA ILE A 126 -8.42 -19.83 27.01
C ILE A 126 -9.32 -20.82 27.75
N ALA A 127 -10.46 -20.36 28.30
CA ALA A 127 -11.42 -21.24 28.95
C ALA A 127 -11.95 -22.30 27.98
N TRP A 128 -12.31 -21.90 26.76
CA TRP A 128 -12.78 -22.82 25.71
C TRP A 128 -11.71 -23.82 25.27
N TRP A 129 -10.46 -23.39 25.12
CA TRP A 129 -9.36 -24.30 24.78
C TRP A 129 -9.06 -25.32 25.89
N LYS A 130 -9.22 -24.94 27.16
CA LYS A 130 -9.06 -25.87 28.30
C LYS A 130 -10.13 -26.95 28.35
N THR A 131 -11.35 -26.64 27.93
CA THR A 131 -12.47 -27.59 27.96
C THR A 131 -12.56 -28.45 26.70
N SER A 132 -11.94 -28.05 25.60
CA SER A 132 -11.80 -28.87 24.38
C SER A 132 -10.64 -29.87 24.52
N PRO A 133 -10.87 -31.21 24.46
CA PRO A 133 -9.81 -32.19 24.65
C PRO A 133 -8.63 -32.04 23.67
N ALA A 134 -8.90 -31.75 22.39
CA ALA A 134 -7.87 -31.61 21.37
C ALA A 134 -7.04 -30.34 21.56
N HIS A 135 -7.69 -29.20 21.82
CA HIS A 135 -6.98 -27.93 22.08
C HIS A 135 -6.21 -28.00 23.40
N ASN A 136 -6.80 -28.59 24.44
CA ASN A 136 -6.16 -28.76 25.73
C ASN A 136 -4.92 -29.65 25.63
N ALA A 137 -4.99 -30.75 24.88
CA ALA A 137 -3.84 -31.60 24.61
C ALA A 137 -2.72 -30.82 23.89
N ALA A 138 -3.06 -29.99 22.90
CA ALA A 138 -2.07 -29.15 22.21
C ALA A 138 -1.40 -28.13 23.15
N LEU A 139 -2.17 -27.45 24.01
CA LEU A 139 -1.63 -26.51 25.01
C LEU A 139 -0.69 -27.18 26.03
N LEU A 140 -0.96 -28.45 26.36
CA LEU A 140 -0.24 -29.20 27.40
C LEU A 140 0.83 -30.16 26.84
N ARG A 141 1.07 -30.16 25.53
CA ARG A 141 2.19 -30.90 24.94
C ARG A 141 3.53 -30.37 25.47
N PRO A 142 4.32 -31.20 26.20
CA PRO A 142 5.57 -30.74 26.82
C PRO A 142 6.63 -30.32 25.80
N GLU A 143 6.57 -30.85 24.58
CA GLU A 143 7.58 -30.66 23.55
C GLU A 143 7.57 -29.26 22.91
N PHE A 144 6.44 -28.54 22.95
CA PHE A 144 6.35 -27.21 22.37
C PHE A 144 7.09 -26.19 23.22
N ASN A 145 7.93 -25.39 22.55
CA ASN A 145 8.78 -24.38 23.18
C ASN A 145 8.68 -23.00 22.51
N VAL A 146 7.98 -22.89 21.38
CA VAL A 146 7.71 -21.61 20.69
C VAL A 146 6.22 -21.48 20.39
N ILE A 147 5.70 -20.26 20.49
CA ILE A 147 4.32 -19.90 20.19
C ILE A 147 4.27 -18.67 19.28
N GLY A 148 3.40 -18.70 18.28
CA GLY A 148 2.90 -17.53 17.57
C GLY A 148 1.43 -17.30 17.87
N VAL A 149 1.02 -16.04 17.92
CA VAL A 149 -0.34 -15.63 18.28
C VAL A 149 -0.82 -14.56 17.30
N GLY A 150 -2.00 -14.78 16.73
CA GLY A 150 -2.72 -13.85 15.88
C GLY A 150 -4.12 -13.59 16.42
N VAL A 151 -4.54 -12.33 16.44
CA VAL A 151 -5.88 -11.93 16.91
C VAL A 151 -6.46 -10.91 15.93
N THR A 152 -7.65 -11.15 15.41
CA THR A 152 -8.32 -10.20 14.51
C THR A 152 -9.66 -9.84 15.09
N PHE A 153 -9.96 -8.55 15.11
CA PHE A 153 -11.26 -8.08 15.52
C PHE A 153 -12.18 -7.84 14.33
N THR A 154 -13.47 -8.00 14.56
CA THR A 154 -14.50 -7.58 13.60
C THR A 154 -15.51 -6.65 14.26
N ASP A 155 -16.45 -6.16 13.48
CA ASP A 155 -17.65 -5.42 13.89
C ASP A 155 -18.75 -6.34 14.44
N GLY A 156 -18.44 -7.63 14.64
CA GLY A 156 -19.29 -8.60 15.31
C GLY A 156 -19.71 -8.12 16.69
N ASN A 157 -21.00 -8.24 16.97
CA ASN A 157 -21.63 -7.84 18.22
C ASN A 157 -22.84 -8.74 18.41
N TRP A 158 -22.90 -9.48 19.52
CA TRP A 158 -23.96 -10.45 19.73
C TRP A 158 -25.37 -9.84 19.74
N GLN A 159 -25.50 -8.54 20.04
CA GLN A 159 -26.78 -7.83 20.09
C GLN A 159 -27.22 -7.32 18.72
N THR A 160 -26.27 -6.86 17.88
CA THR A 160 -26.59 -6.17 16.62
C THR A 160 -26.20 -6.95 15.37
N THR A 161 -25.22 -7.85 15.47
CA THR A 161 -24.76 -8.77 14.43
C THR A 161 -24.56 -10.19 15.00
N PRO A 162 -25.63 -10.87 15.47
CA PRO A 162 -25.53 -12.10 16.25
C PRO A 162 -24.79 -13.25 15.55
N ASN A 163 -24.82 -13.28 14.21
CA ASN A 163 -24.14 -14.28 13.40
C ASN A 163 -22.65 -13.97 13.13
N ARG A 164 -22.07 -12.99 13.83
CA ARG A 164 -20.71 -12.50 13.60
C ARG A 164 -19.95 -12.34 14.92
N PHE A 165 -18.80 -13.01 15.02
CA PHE A 165 -17.90 -12.95 16.18
C PHE A 165 -17.10 -11.67 16.19
N SER A 166 -16.89 -11.06 17.36
CA SER A 166 -16.13 -9.81 17.50
C SER A 166 -14.61 -10.01 17.49
N MET A 167 -14.15 -11.24 17.72
CA MET A 167 -12.73 -11.61 17.78
C MET A 167 -12.49 -13.02 17.22
N PHE A 168 -11.40 -13.17 16.47
CA PHE A 168 -10.85 -14.43 15.98
C PHE A 168 -9.42 -14.60 16.48
N GLY A 169 -9.12 -15.71 17.15
CA GLY A 169 -7.78 -16.04 17.66
C GLY A 169 -7.18 -17.23 16.92
N VAL A 170 -5.90 -17.14 16.57
CA VAL A 170 -5.10 -18.23 16.00
C VAL A 170 -3.80 -18.33 16.79
N VAL A 171 -3.45 -19.53 17.22
CA VAL A 171 -2.22 -19.84 17.95
C VAL A 171 -1.50 -20.99 17.27
N ASN A 172 -0.24 -20.80 16.90
CA ASN A 172 0.62 -21.87 16.39
C ASN A 172 1.70 -22.21 17.42
N LEU A 173 1.76 -23.47 17.82
CA LEU A 173 2.75 -24.03 18.74
C LEU A 173 3.76 -24.84 17.94
N PHE A 174 5.04 -24.62 18.21
CA PHE A 174 6.13 -25.30 17.53
C PHE A 174 7.18 -25.83 18.50
N LYS A 175 7.80 -26.94 18.10
CA LYS A 175 9.02 -27.46 18.70
C LYS A 175 10.19 -27.09 17.79
N TYR A 176 11.18 -26.42 18.36
CA TYR A 176 12.46 -26.18 17.71
C TYR A 176 13.61 -26.71 18.57
N ASP A 177 14.66 -27.19 17.91
CA ASP A 177 15.96 -27.43 18.53
C ASP A 177 17.05 -27.12 17.48
N PRO A 178 17.80 -26.01 17.63
CA PRO A 178 17.73 -25.00 18.70
C PRO A 178 16.51 -24.07 18.56
N VAL A 179 16.07 -23.46 19.67
CA VAL A 179 15.02 -22.43 19.66
C VAL A 179 15.46 -21.20 18.83
N PRO A 180 14.61 -20.65 17.95
CA PRO A 180 14.94 -19.45 17.16
C PRO A 180 15.39 -18.28 18.03
N ALA A 181 16.44 -17.58 17.59
CA ALA A 181 17.06 -16.49 18.34
C ALA A 181 16.11 -15.31 18.64
N ASN A 182 15.04 -15.14 17.86
CA ASN A 182 14.04 -14.11 18.05
C ASN A 182 12.88 -14.51 18.97
N ALA A 183 12.90 -15.69 19.58
CA ALA A 183 11.87 -16.14 20.51
C ALA A 183 12.11 -15.58 21.92
N THR A 184 11.12 -14.88 22.48
CA THR A 184 11.21 -14.12 23.74
C THR A 184 10.22 -14.63 24.79
N SER A 185 10.49 -14.35 26.08
CA SER A 185 9.58 -14.68 27.19
C SER A 185 8.35 -13.76 27.27
N THR A 186 8.46 -12.56 26.71
CA THR A 186 7.39 -11.56 26.68
C THR A 186 6.92 -11.32 25.26
N VAL A 187 5.68 -10.85 25.10
CA VAL A 187 5.23 -10.26 23.85
C VAL A 187 5.97 -8.96 23.67
N ILE A 188 7.01 -9.02 22.86
CA ILE A 188 7.45 -7.85 22.13
C ILE A 188 6.37 -7.61 21.06
N SER A 189 5.67 -6.47 21.12
CA SER A 189 5.39 -5.81 19.83
C SER A 189 6.75 -5.79 19.17
N THR A 190 6.93 -6.23 17.94
CA THR A 190 8.21 -5.95 17.32
C THR A 190 8.38 -4.42 17.37
N PRO A 191 9.33 -3.81 18.14
CA PRO A 191 10.20 -2.97 17.39
C PRO A 191 10.79 -3.94 16.37
N SER A 192 10.44 -3.75 15.10
CA SER A 192 11.40 -4.05 14.04
C SER A 192 12.76 -3.73 14.65
N SER A 193 13.67 -4.69 14.75
CA SER A 193 15.00 -4.54 15.34
C SER A 193 15.90 -3.67 14.45
N ARG A 194 15.37 -2.49 14.17
CA ARG A 194 15.95 -1.34 13.55
C ARG A 194 15.68 -0.23 14.56
N PRO A 195 16.71 0.51 14.98
CA PRO A 195 16.52 1.75 15.72
C PRO A 195 15.45 2.59 14.99
N ALA A 196 14.48 3.13 15.72
CA ALA A 196 13.65 4.17 15.14
C ALA A 196 14.61 5.23 14.55
N PRO A 197 14.43 5.63 13.29
CA PRO A 197 15.32 6.59 12.66
C PRO A 197 15.43 7.84 13.54
N THR A 198 16.68 8.19 13.84
CA THR A 198 17.01 9.31 14.72
C THR A 198 16.55 10.63 14.06
N PRO A 199 16.00 11.60 14.83
CA PRO A 199 15.57 12.88 14.30
C PRO A 199 16.72 13.64 13.60
N ALA A 200 16.36 14.39 12.55
CA ALA A 200 17.28 15.20 11.76
C ALA A 200 17.77 16.45 12.52
N PRO A 201 18.94 17.04 12.16
CA PRO A 201 19.40 18.31 12.71
C PRO A 201 18.43 19.47 12.40
N ALA A 202 18.45 20.54 13.21
CA ALA A 202 17.65 21.74 12.98
C ALA A 202 18.14 22.55 11.76
N GLY A 203 17.23 23.29 11.10
CA GLY A 203 17.57 24.27 10.05
C GLY A 203 17.66 23.74 8.61
N ILE A 204 17.05 22.60 8.31
CA ILE A 204 17.13 21.95 6.97
C ILE A 204 16.28 22.71 5.93
N CYS A 205 15.07 23.09 6.31
CA CYS A 205 14.15 23.82 5.44
C CYS A 205 14.24 25.32 5.75
N PRO A 206 14.40 26.19 4.74
CA PRO A 206 14.29 27.64 4.94
C PRO A 206 12.88 28.02 5.39
N ALA A 207 12.77 29.14 6.13
CA ALA A 207 11.48 29.77 6.40
C ALA A 207 10.94 30.37 5.09
N GLY A 208 10.14 29.59 4.37
CA GLY A 208 9.50 30.00 3.13
C GLY A 208 7.99 30.16 3.29
N VAL A 209 7.39 30.92 2.37
CA VAL A 209 5.93 31.08 2.28
C VAL A 209 5.35 29.74 1.82
N ALA A 210 4.40 29.20 2.59
CA ALA A 210 3.70 27.97 2.23
C ALA A 210 2.99 28.15 0.88
N GLY A 211 3.16 27.21 -0.05
CA GLY A 211 2.36 27.23 -1.28
C GLY A 211 2.84 26.30 -2.38
N ARG A 212 2.15 25.17 -2.52
CA ARG A 212 1.93 24.58 -3.84
C ARG A 212 0.99 25.53 -4.57
N ALA A 213 1.47 26.26 -5.57
CA ALA A 213 0.57 26.95 -6.47
C ALA A 213 -0.21 25.88 -7.23
N THR A 214 -1.53 25.80 -7.04
CA THR A 214 -2.38 24.95 -7.88
C THR A 214 -2.58 25.65 -9.22
N THR A 215 -1.55 25.59 -10.07
CA THR A 215 -1.66 25.96 -11.47
C THR A 215 -2.57 24.95 -12.15
N THR A 216 -3.58 25.44 -12.86
CA THR A 216 -4.39 24.56 -13.70
C THR A 216 -3.48 24.06 -14.83
N PRO A 217 -3.34 22.74 -15.00
CA PRO A 217 -2.52 22.16 -16.05
C PRO A 217 -2.96 22.66 -17.44
N PRO A 218 -2.04 23.06 -18.33
CA PRO A 218 -2.37 23.38 -19.70
C PRO A 218 -3.03 22.20 -20.42
N ALA A 219 -4.05 22.47 -21.25
CA ALA A 219 -4.80 21.42 -21.95
C ALA A 219 -3.93 20.55 -22.88
N ALA A 220 -2.82 21.10 -23.40
CA ALA A 220 -1.90 20.39 -24.27
C ALA A 220 -0.84 19.55 -23.51
N ALA A 221 -0.80 19.63 -22.17
CA ALA A 221 0.18 18.90 -21.37
C ALA A 221 0.08 17.38 -21.59
N SER A 222 1.24 16.72 -21.76
CA SER A 222 1.31 15.26 -21.92
C SER A 222 0.84 14.50 -20.69
N ILE A 223 1.09 15.06 -19.50
CA ILE A 223 0.62 14.54 -18.22
C ILE A 223 0.08 15.74 -17.44
N GLY A 224 -1.24 15.91 -17.50
CA GLY A 224 -1.93 17.02 -16.84
C GLY A 224 -2.26 16.72 -15.39
N SER A 225 -2.22 15.46 -14.94
CA SER A 225 -2.72 15.12 -13.61
C SER A 225 -1.71 14.35 -12.78
N ALA A 226 -1.54 14.79 -11.53
CA ALA A 226 -0.79 14.02 -10.54
C ALA A 226 -1.52 12.73 -10.11
N ALA A 227 -2.79 12.55 -10.52
CA ALA A 227 -3.56 11.33 -10.33
C ALA A 227 -3.28 10.26 -11.39
N ASP A 228 -2.68 10.62 -12.53
CA ASP A 228 -2.43 9.69 -13.64
C ASP A 228 -1.48 8.58 -13.20
N VAL A 229 -1.73 7.32 -13.57
CA VAL A 229 -0.78 6.23 -13.31
C VAL A 229 0.21 6.15 -14.46
N LEU A 230 1.50 6.23 -14.15
CA LEU A 230 2.55 6.20 -15.17
C LEU A 230 3.42 4.96 -15.00
N ALA A 231 3.77 4.32 -16.11
CA ALA A 231 4.59 3.12 -16.07
C ALA A 231 5.43 2.93 -17.32
N VAL A 232 6.65 2.41 -17.14
CA VAL A 232 7.53 2.00 -18.23
C VAL A 232 7.34 0.52 -18.51
N ASP A 233 7.11 0.15 -19.76
CA ASP A 233 7.02 -1.25 -20.16
C ASP A 233 8.41 -1.91 -20.34
N SER A 234 8.43 -3.20 -20.65
CA SER A 234 9.65 -3.96 -20.90
C SER A 234 10.44 -3.51 -22.13
N ALA A 235 9.83 -2.79 -23.06
CA ALA A 235 10.52 -2.20 -24.23
C ALA A 235 11.15 -0.83 -23.90
N GLY A 236 10.91 -0.30 -22.69
CA GLY A 236 11.40 1.01 -22.28
C GLY A 236 10.52 2.16 -22.78
N THR A 237 9.25 1.90 -23.08
CA THR A 237 8.25 2.94 -23.41
C THR A 237 7.55 3.39 -22.15
N LEU A 238 7.52 4.69 -21.90
CA LEU A 238 6.74 5.35 -20.87
C LEU A 238 5.29 5.50 -21.34
N TRP A 239 4.37 4.94 -20.56
CA TRP A 239 2.94 4.98 -20.76
C TRP A 239 2.27 5.82 -19.67
N ASP A 240 1.24 6.55 -20.09
CA ASP A 240 0.28 7.22 -19.22
C ASP A 240 -1.03 6.44 -19.21
N TYR A 241 -1.57 6.19 -18.02
CA TYR A 241 -2.91 5.68 -17.75
C TYR A 241 -3.67 6.82 -17.06
N PRO A 242 -4.42 7.65 -17.82
CA PRO A 242 -5.00 8.85 -17.29
C PRO A 242 -6.05 8.54 -16.22
N ALA A 243 -6.02 9.27 -15.11
CA ALA A 243 -7.06 9.15 -14.09
C ALA A 243 -8.29 9.99 -14.47
N THR A 244 -9.47 9.40 -14.35
CA THR A 244 -10.74 10.08 -14.67
C THR A 244 -11.19 11.07 -13.59
N GLY A 245 -10.55 11.03 -12.41
CA GLY A 245 -10.98 11.75 -11.22
C GLY A 245 -12.20 11.12 -10.55
N ARG A 246 -12.61 9.92 -10.96
CA ARG A 246 -13.75 9.18 -10.41
C ARG A 246 -13.36 7.82 -9.83
N GLY A 247 -12.06 7.63 -9.55
CA GLY A 247 -11.53 6.37 -9.07
C GLY A 247 -11.26 5.34 -10.16
N GLU A 248 -11.07 5.78 -11.41
CA GLU A 248 -10.86 4.90 -12.57
C GLU A 248 -9.72 5.40 -13.47
N LEU A 249 -9.15 4.47 -14.24
CA LEU A 249 -8.14 4.75 -15.27
C LEU A 249 -8.76 4.65 -16.67
N ALA A 250 -8.47 5.64 -17.50
CA ALA A 250 -8.79 5.65 -18.92
C ALA A 250 -7.80 4.77 -19.73
N PRO A 251 -8.10 4.45 -21.00
CA PRO A 251 -7.16 3.75 -21.88
C PRO A 251 -5.81 4.46 -21.94
N ARG A 252 -4.74 3.67 -21.88
CA ARG A 252 -3.37 4.20 -21.85
C ARG A 252 -2.98 4.88 -23.16
N ARG A 253 -2.01 5.79 -23.07
CA ARG A 253 -1.32 6.41 -24.21
C ARG A 253 0.19 6.37 -24.05
N SER A 254 0.90 6.26 -25.17
CA SER A 254 2.38 6.30 -25.18
C SER A 254 2.86 7.73 -25.07
N LEU A 255 3.90 7.97 -24.27
CA LEU A 255 4.48 9.29 -24.05
C LEU A 255 5.88 9.43 -24.66
N LEU A 256 6.80 8.54 -24.29
CA LEU A 256 8.22 8.68 -24.61
C LEU A 256 8.93 7.31 -24.55
N THR A 257 9.93 7.09 -25.39
CA THR A 257 10.76 5.87 -25.38
C THR A 257 12.14 6.13 -24.77
N GLY A 258 12.91 5.08 -24.48
CA GLY A 258 14.30 5.18 -24.02
C GLY A 258 14.52 4.86 -22.54
N PHE A 259 13.51 4.34 -21.85
CA PHE A 259 13.56 4.03 -20.41
C PHE A 259 14.04 2.62 -20.07
N GLY A 260 14.54 1.83 -21.03
CA GLY A 260 14.96 0.43 -20.78
C GLY A 260 16.07 0.29 -19.72
N GLY A 261 16.88 1.33 -19.53
CA GLY A 261 17.92 1.42 -18.49
C GLY A 261 17.46 2.00 -17.14
N ALA A 262 16.18 2.38 -17.01
CA ALA A 262 15.66 2.97 -15.78
C ALA A 262 15.68 1.94 -14.65
N LYS A 263 16.11 2.39 -13.47
CA LYS A 263 16.04 1.61 -12.22
C LYS A 263 14.78 2.00 -11.46
N GLU A 264 14.56 3.30 -11.27
CA GLU A 264 13.38 3.90 -10.68
C GLU A 264 13.07 5.19 -11.44
N ALA A 265 11.80 5.54 -11.55
CA ALA A 265 11.36 6.81 -12.11
C ALA A 265 10.22 7.37 -11.27
N PHE A 266 10.04 8.68 -11.29
CA PHE A 266 9.12 9.42 -10.43
C PHE A 266 8.33 10.41 -11.25
N ALA A 267 7.08 10.60 -10.87
CA ALA A 267 6.17 11.56 -11.49
C ALA A 267 5.93 12.73 -10.54
N ALA A 268 6.43 13.92 -10.87
CA ALA A 268 6.22 15.11 -10.06
C ALA A 268 6.30 16.36 -10.92
N ASP A 269 5.49 17.37 -10.62
CA ASP A 269 5.67 18.72 -11.15
C ASP A 269 6.90 19.35 -10.46
N TRP A 270 8.08 19.10 -11.06
CA TRP A 270 9.40 19.34 -10.47
C TRP A 270 9.76 20.83 -10.48
N ASN A 271 9.24 21.58 -11.45
CA ASN A 271 9.43 23.02 -11.59
C ASN A 271 8.17 23.84 -11.24
N GLN A 272 7.09 23.21 -10.76
CA GLN A 272 5.84 23.86 -10.37
C GLN A 272 5.25 24.74 -11.47
N ASP A 273 5.25 24.25 -12.70
CA ASP A 273 4.64 24.91 -13.86
C ASP A 273 3.23 24.40 -14.19
N GLY A 274 2.73 23.41 -13.43
CA GLY A 274 1.43 22.78 -13.63
C GLY A 274 1.47 21.53 -14.52
N VAL A 275 2.64 21.15 -15.04
CA VAL A 275 2.84 19.94 -15.85
C VAL A 275 3.65 18.92 -15.06
N VAL A 276 3.27 17.65 -15.12
CA VAL A 276 4.06 16.59 -14.46
C VAL A 276 5.33 16.30 -15.26
N ASP A 277 6.47 16.34 -14.56
CA ASP A 277 7.78 15.96 -15.07
C ASP A 277 8.15 14.52 -14.69
N VAL A 278 9.19 13.99 -15.34
CA VAL A 278 9.73 12.65 -15.05
C VAL A 278 11.16 12.77 -14.54
N VAL A 279 11.37 12.38 -13.28
CA VAL A 279 12.70 12.24 -12.67
C VAL A 279 13.10 10.77 -12.72
N THR A 280 14.27 10.44 -13.28
CA THR A 280 14.69 9.05 -13.47
C THR A 280 16.04 8.77 -12.82
N ILE A 281 16.08 7.72 -12.02
CA ILE A 281 17.32 7.08 -11.56
C ILE A 281 17.64 5.95 -12.52
N TRP A 282 18.80 6.04 -13.18
CA TRP A 282 19.28 5.04 -14.13
C TRP A 282 20.13 3.98 -13.44
N LYS A 283 20.18 2.77 -14.03
CA LYS A 283 21.10 1.70 -13.58
C LYS A 283 22.57 2.12 -13.66
N SER A 284 22.92 3.04 -14.57
CA SER A 284 24.25 3.66 -14.68
C SER A 284 24.60 4.58 -13.50
N GLY A 285 23.62 4.97 -12.68
CA GLY A 285 23.81 5.89 -11.56
C GLY A 285 23.48 7.34 -11.87
N LEU A 286 23.14 7.68 -13.12
CA LEU A 286 22.65 9.01 -13.45
C LEU A 286 21.29 9.28 -12.81
N LEU A 287 21.07 10.52 -12.42
CA LEU A 287 19.75 11.09 -12.12
C LEU A 287 19.44 12.11 -13.22
N THR A 288 18.34 11.93 -13.94
CA THR A 288 17.92 12.84 -15.00
C THR A 288 16.52 13.38 -14.77
N LEU A 289 16.24 14.52 -15.38
CA LEU A 289 14.95 15.18 -15.46
C LEU A 289 14.52 15.29 -16.91
N ASN A 290 13.33 14.79 -17.23
CA ASN A 290 12.62 15.08 -18.46
C ASN A 290 11.46 16.01 -18.11
N ARG A 291 11.56 17.29 -18.50
CA ARG A 291 10.52 18.26 -18.22
C ARG A 291 9.30 18.03 -19.09
N GLY A 292 8.11 18.01 -18.53
CA GLY A 292 6.88 18.14 -19.29
C GLY A 292 6.82 19.52 -19.91
N LEU A 293 6.24 19.62 -21.10
CA LEU A 293 6.06 20.91 -21.78
C LEU A 293 4.59 21.31 -21.77
N PRO A 294 4.27 22.59 -21.52
CA PRO A 294 2.88 23.09 -21.53
C PRO A 294 2.22 22.98 -22.91
N THR A 295 3.03 22.88 -23.96
CA THR A 295 2.60 22.66 -25.36
C THR A 295 2.48 21.19 -25.74
N GLY A 296 2.71 20.27 -24.80
CA GLY A 296 2.77 18.83 -25.04
C GLY A 296 4.18 18.34 -25.35
N GLY A 297 4.38 17.03 -25.20
CA GLY A 297 5.68 16.38 -25.22
C GLY A 297 6.50 16.57 -23.93
N PHE A 298 7.80 16.27 -24.04
CA PHE A 298 8.80 16.46 -23.00
C PHE A 298 10.03 17.15 -23.60
N GLY A 299 10.71 17.97 -22.79
CA GLY A 299 12.06 18.41 -23.09
C GLY A 299 13.06 17.25 -23.07
N GLY A 300 14.23 17.48 -23.66
CA GLY A 300 15.34 16.54 -23.62
C GLY A 300 15.75 16.21 -22.18
N ALA A 301 16.23 14.98 -21.95
CA ALA A 301 16.68 14.54 -20.63
C ALA A 301 17.91 15.37 -20.19
N VAL A 302 17.80 16.05 -19.05
CA VAL A 302 18.90 16.80 -18.43
C VAL A 302 19.44 16.03 -17.24
N ARG A 303 20.76 15.92 -17.12
CA ARG A 303 21.40 15.34 -15.93
C ARG A 303 21.31 16.31 -14.76
N ILE A 304 20.72 15.84 -13.65
CA ILE A 304 20.60 16.60 -12.40
C ILE A 304 21.35 15.93 -11.24
N GLY A 305 22.00 14.78 -11.46
CA GLY A 305 22.84 14.12 -10.46
C GLY A 305 23.56 12.87 -10.98
N ALA A 306 24.41 12.28 -10.13
CA ALA A 306 25.07 11.00 -10.37
C ALA A 306 25.30 10.23 -9.04
N GLY A 307 25.55 8.93 -9.12
CA GLY A 307 25.77 8.05 -7.96
C GLY A 307 24.48 7.51 -7.30
N TRP A 308 23.36 7.52 -8.02
CA TRP A 308 22.03 7.19 -7.48
C TRP A 308 21.64 5.70 -7.59
N GLN A 309 22.42 4.88 -8.30
CA GLN A 309 22.08 3.49 -8.63
C GLN A 309 21.89 2.58 -7.41
N SER A 310 22.44 2.95 -6.25
CA SER A 310 22.31 2.18 -5.01
C SER A 310 21.28 2.76 -4.02
N MET A 311 20.73 3.94 -4.30
CA MET A 311 19.78 4.61 -3.39
C MET A 311 18.35 4.12 -3.58
N THR A 312 17.53 4.17 -2.52
CA THR A 312 16.06 4.08 -2.64
C THR A 312 15.50 5.46 -2.36
N ALA A 313 14.60 5.95 -3.21
CA ALA A 313 14.12 7.33 -3.16
C ALA A 313 12.60 7.47 -3.30
N THR A 314 12.11 8.65 -2.96
CA THR A 314 10.78 9.20 -3.26
C THR A 314 10.93 10.70 -3.57
N VAL A 315 10.07 11.24 -4.43
CA VAL A 315 10.01 12.68 -4.75
C VAL A 315 8.80 13.29 -4.09
N GLY A 316 8.92 14.53 -3.60
CA GLY A 316 7.80 15.29 -3.05
C GLY A 316 8.23 16.47 -2.18
N ASN A 317 7.25 17.14 -1.59
CA ASN A 317 7.42 18.37 -0.82
C ASN A 317 7.75 18.04 0.65
N TRP A 318 8.96 17.53 0.91
CA TRP A 318 9.43 17.23 2.27
C TRP A 318 9.48 18.49 3.16
N CYS A 319 9.87 19.62 2.57
CA CYS A 319 9.81 20.93 3.20
C CYS A 319 8.55 21.67 2.73
N SER A 320 7.59 21.92 3.62
CA SER A 320 6.32 22.60 3.28
C SER A 320 6.51 24.04 2.80
N GLY A 321 7.60 24.70 3.23
CA GLY A 321 7.93 26.07 2.83
C GLY A 321 8.73 26.17 1.53
N GLU A 322 9.09 25.05 0.89
CA GLU A 322 9.76 25.08 -0.40
C GLU A 322 8.77 25.06 -1.55
N ARG A 323 9.03 25.90 -2.56
CA ARG A 323 8.21 25.95 -3.77
C ARG A 323 8.27 24.62 -4.51
N PHE A 324 9.47 24.13 -4.81
CA PHE A 324 9.66 22.96 -5.66
C PHE A 324 9.84 21.69 -4.83
N PRO A 325 9.35 20.53 -5.31
CA PRO A 325 9.58 19.26 -4.64
C PRO A 325 11.06 18.89 -4.63
N GLY A 326 11.49 18.18 -3.59
CA GLY A 326 12.83 17.62 -3.47
C GLY A 326 12.82 16.08 -3.52
N ILE A 327 13.97 15.48 -3.22
CA ILE A 327 14.13 14.03 -3.17
C ILE A 327 14.50 13.62 -1.74
N VAL A 328 13.73 12.70 -1.20
CA VAL A 328 14.10 11.98 0.02
C VAL A 328 14.62 10.61 -0.38
N ALA A 329 15.85 10.29 0.00
CA ALA A 329 16.48 9.03 -0.36
C ALA A 329 17.34 8.47 0.78
N TYR A 330 17.59 7.16 0.77
CA TYR A 330 18.62 6.57 1.64
C TYR A 330 19.68 5.82 0.84
N ARG A 331 20.92 5.88 1.36
CA ARG A 331 22.07 5.11 0.90
C ARG A 331 22.03 3.67 1.43
N PRO A 332 22.71 2.70 0.80
CA PRO A 332 22.75 1.30 1.30
C PRO A 332 23.19 1.15 2.76
N ASN A 333 23.98 2.08 3.29
CA ASN A 333 24.37 2.12 4.70
C ASN A 333 23.29 2.68 5.65
N GLY A 334 22.10 2.97 5.13
CA GLY A 334 20.92 3.39 5.88
C GLY A 334 20.86 4.86 6.24
N GLN A 335 21.83 5.67 5.82
CA GLN A 335 21.76 7.11 5.98
C GLN A 335 20.71 7.67 5.03
N MET A 336 19.73 8.37 5.60
CA MET A 336 18.70 9.08 4.87
C MET A 336 19.11 10.53 4.65
N LEU A 337 18.82 11.02 3.45
CA LEU A 337 19.27 12.29 2.93
C LEU A 337 18.09 12.98 2.26
N TYR A 338 18.02 14.30 2.44
CA TYR A 338 17.14 15.18 1.67
C TYR A 338 17.96 15.96 0.65
N TYR A 339 17.59 15.86 -0.62
CA TYR A 339 18.19 16.58 -1.73
C TYR A 339 17.22 17.67 -2.17
N ARG A 340 17.59 18.92 -1.89
CA ARG A 340 16.76 20.10 -2.16
C ARG A 340 16.74 20.45 -3.65
N ASN A 341 15.66 21.07 -4.10
CA ASN A 341 15.51 21.63 -5.44
C ASN A 341 15.15 23.13 -5.31
N PRO A 342 16.12 24.03 -5.07
CA PRO A 342 15.79 25.42 -4.77
C PRO A 342 15.31 26.23 -5.99
N VAL A 343 15.54 25.73 -7.21
CA VAL A 343 15.37 26.49 -8.46
C VAL A 343 14.52 25.77 -9.52
N GLY A 344 13.93 24.61 -9.20
CA GLY A 344 13.08 23.85 -10.13
C GLY A 344 13.85 23.13 -11.25
N SER A 345 15.16 22.97 -11.13
CA SER A 345 16.02 22.41 -12.20
C SER A 345 17.16 21.52 -11.71
N THR A 346 17.33 21.36 -10.39
CA THR A 346 18.51 20.70 -9.80
C THR A 346 18.13 19.82 -8.61
N ALA A 347 19.00 18.85 -8.29
CA ALA A 347 19.00 18.18 -7.00
C ALA A 347 20.32 18.52 -6.29
N ASN A 348 20.24 19.36 -5.26
CA ASN A 348 21.40 19.80 -4.47
C ASN A 348 22.00 18.67 -3.64
N ASN A 349 23.16 18.94 -3.02
CA ASN A 349 23.82 18.01 -2.10
C ASN A 349 22.88 17.49 -1.01
N GLY A 350 22.95 16.18 -0.74
CA GLY A 350 22.11 15.51 0.24
C GLY A 350 22.42 15.94 1.67
N ILE A 351 21.40 16.39 2.38
CA ILE A 351 21.44 16.79 3.79
C ILE A 351 21.00 15.59 4.64
N PRO A 352 21.80 15.11 5.62
CA PRO A 352 21.40 14.00 6.48
C PRO A 352 20.12 14.32 7.28
N ILE A 353 19.11 13.46 7.14
CA ILE A 353 17.81 13.60 7.84
C ILE A 353 17.44 12.38 8.69
N GLY A 354 18.31 11.38 8.74
CA GLY A 354 18.11 10.19 9.57
C GLY A 354 19.09 9.08 9.25
N SER A 355 19.02 8.02 10.05
CA SER A 355 19.81 6.80 9.91
C SER A 355 18.92 5.58 10.12
N GLY A 356 19.41 4.39 9.78
CA GLY A 356 18.59 3.18 9.88
C GLY A 356 17.44 3.17 8.88
N TRP A 357 17.73 3.30 7.58
CA TRP A 357 16.72 3.16 6.50
C TRP A 357 16.94 1.99 5.52
N GLN A 358 18.10 1.30 5.56
CA GLN A 358 18.38 0.03 4.85
C GLN A 358 17.16 -0.93 4.77
N GLY A 359 16.77 -1.37 3.58
CA GLY A 359 15.73 -2.40 3.42
C GLY A 359 14.29 -1.92 3.61
N LEU A 360 14.04 -0.63 3.89
CA LEU A 360 12.68 -0.08 3.90
C LEU A 360 12.27 0.39 2.51
N LYS A 361 10.97 0.39 2.28
CA LYS A 361 10.33 1.08 1.15
C LYS A 361 9.42 2.16 1.72
N PHE A 362 9.27 3.26 1.01
CA PHE A 362 8.40 4.35 1.45
C PHE A 362 7.79 5.09 0.28
N SER A 363 6.67 5.74 0.56
CA SER A 363 6.02 6.72 -0.32
C SER A 363 5.79 7.99 0.48
N MET A 364 5.89 9.13 -0.18
CA MET A 364 5.66 10.43 0.44
C MET A 364 4.26 10.93 0.12
N ALA A 365 3.52 11.33 1.14
CA ALA A 365 2.18 11.90 1.03
C ALA A 365 1.85 12.65 2.33
N ASP A 366 0.93 13.62 2.29
CA ASP A 366 0.30 14.11 3.51
C ASP A 366 -0.70 13.05 4.01
N ILE A 367 -0.28 12.22 4.98
CA ILE A 367 -1.05 11.05 5.41
C ILE A 367 -1.97 11.41 6.56
N ASP A 368 -1.51 12.28 7.45
CA ASP A 368 -2.29 12.75 8.61
C ASP A 368 -3.20 13.95 8.32
N GLY A 369 -3.06 14.60 7.17
CA GLY A 369 -3.90 15.70 6.71
C GLY A 369 -3.49 17.06 7.28
N ASN A 370 -2.25 17.21 7.75
CA ASN A 370 -1.78 18.44 8.39
C ASN A 370 -1.14 19.45 7.40
N GLY A 371 -1.07 19.11 6.12
CA GLY A 371 -0.46 19.94 5.07
C GLY A 371 1.06 19.77 4.91
N ALA A 372 1.71 18.95 5.74
CA ALA A 372 3.10 18.53 5.59
C ALA A 372 3.18 17.11 5.04
N ALA A 373 4.23 16.85 4.27
CA ALA A 373 4.46 15.50 3.77
C ALA A 373 4.95 14.57 4.89
N ASP A 374 4.38 13.38 4.95
CA ASP A 374 4.77 12.26 5.79
C ASP A 374 5.38 11.13 4.94
N LEU A 375 5.93 10.12 5.61
CA LEU A 375 6.31 8.86 4.95
C LEU A 375 5.46 7.68 5.39
N ALA A 376 4.93 7.00 4.39
CA ALA A 376 4.25 5.73 4.46
C ALA A 376 5.28 4.60 4.29
N VAL A 377 5.81 4.06 5.40
CA VAL A 377 6.99 3.21 5.40
C VAL A 377 6.62 1.73 5.51
N ARG A 378 6.96 0.97 4.47
CA ARG A 378 6.76 -0.48 4.39
C ARG A 378 8.02 -1.21 4.85
N ARG A 379 7.83 -2.10 5.82
CA ARG A 379 8.87 -2.95 6.40
C ARG A 379 8.90 -4.34 5.73
N PRO A 380 10.05 -5.04 5.77
CA PRO A 380 10.15 -6.40 5.25
C PRO A 380 9.21 -7.40 5.93
N ASP A 381 8.86 -7.17 7.20
CA ASP A 381 7.88 -7.99 7.95
C ASP A 381 6.43 -7.81 7.47
N GLY A 382 6.20 -6.93 6.49
CA GLY A 382 4.88 -6.65 5.92
C GLY A 382 4.12 -5.54 6.62
N THR A 383 4.61 -5.01 7.73
CA THR A 383 3.99 -3.85 8.40
C THR A 383 4.24 -2.58 7.61
N MET A 384 3.24 -1.70 7.61
CA MET A 384 3.36 -0.34 7.10
C MET A 384 3.13 0.63 8.25
N LEU A 385 4.05 1.57 8.42
CA LEU A 385 4.03 2.54 9.50
C LEU A 385 4.03 3.96 8.97
N LEU A 386 3.42 4.85 9.74
CA LEU A 386 3.46 6.28 9.53
C LEU A 386 4.68 6.90 10.20
N TYR A 387 5.43 7.67 9.42
CA TYR A 387 6.53 8.49 9.87
C TYR A 387 6.19 9.95 9.59
N ARG A 388 5.62 10.62 10.60
CA ARG A 388 5.19 12.01 10.48
C ARG A 388 6.39 12.96 10.41
N SER A 389 6.25 14.02 9.61
CA SER A 389 7.21 15.13 9.59
C SER A 389 6.64 16.39 10.24
N ASP A 390 7.52 17.33 10.59
CA ASP A 390 7.14 18.67 11.03
C ASP A 390 7.02 19.68 9.88
N GLY A 391 7.13 19.24 8.62
CA GLY A 391 7.18 20.10 7.43
C GLY A 391 8.43 20.99 7.33
N ARG A 392 9.36 20.88 8.29
CA ARG A 392 10.61 21.65 8.39
C ARG A 392 11.84 20.74 8.29
N GLY A 393 11.63 19.54 7.75
CA GLY A 393 12.69 18.61 7.38
C GLY A 393 12.98 17.55 8.43
N ARG A 394 12.22 17.51 9.53
CA ARG A 394 12.44 16.58 10.64
C ARG A 394 11.27 15.62 10.78
N PHE A 395 11.57 14.39 11.20
CA PHE A 395 10.56 13.47 11.70
C PHE A 395 10.14 13.87 13.12
N LEU A 396 8.86 13.70 13.43
CA LEU A 396 8.37 13.83 14.80
C LEU A 396 8.94 12.70 15.68
N SER A 397 9.25 13.06 16.93
CA SER A 397 9.69 12.13 17.97
C SER A 397 8.47 11.55 18.69
N GLU A 398 7.87 10.53 18.10
CA GLU A 398 6.62 9.92 18.56
C GLU A 398 6.64 8.40 18.33
N PRO A 399 5.79 7.63 19.03
CA PRO A 399 5.48 6.27 18.65
C PRO A 399 4.94 6.21 17.22
N ARG A 400 5.44 5.27 16.41
CA ARG A 400 5.03 5.14 15.01
C ARG A 400 3.68 4.42 14.92
N ARG A 401 2.66 5.11 14.41
CA ARG A 401 1.35 4.49 14.13
C ARG A 401 1.47 3.46 13.00
N GLN A 402 0.85 2.30 13.15
CA GLN A 402 0.70 1.32 12.09
C GLN A 402 -0.44 1.70 11.15
N LEU A 403 -0.15 1.75 9.85
CA LEU A 403 -1.10 2.03 8.78
C LEU A 403 -1.72 0.75 8.20
N GLY A 404 -1.02 -0.38 8.30
CA GLY A 404 -1.52 -1.67 7.84
C GLY A 404 -0.47 -2.77 7.89
N TRP A 405 -0.82 -3.94 7.37
CA TRP A 405 0.04 -5.12 7.25
C TRP A 405 -0.12 -5.79 5.88
N GLY A 406 0.74 -6.76 5.54
CA GLY A 406 0.72 -7.47 4.25
C GLY A 406 1.40 -6.70 3.10
N TRP A 407 2.06 -5.59 3.41
CA TRP A 407 2.68 -4.69 2.43
C TRP A 407 3.99 -5.23 1.84
N ASN A 408 4.51 -6.34 2.37
CA ASN A 408 5.64 -7.07 1.79
C ASN A 408 5.29 -7.71 0.45
N ALA A 409 4.00 -7.93 0.16
CA ALA A 409 3.53 -8.40 -1.14
C ALA A 409 3.41 -7.27 -2.19
N VAL A 410 3.61 -6.01 -1.80
CA VAL A 410 3.60 -4.85 -2.70
C VAL A 410 5.02 -4.56 -3.20
N LYS A 411 5.22 -4.65 -4.52
CA LYS A 411 6.49 -4.40 -5.19
C LYS A 411 6.85 -2.93 -5.24
N SER A 412 5.91 -2.06 -5.59
CA SER A 412 6.12 -0.62 -5.69
C SER A 412 4.82 0.14 -5.48
N THR A 413 4.93 1.42 -5.11
CA THR A 413 3.80 2.28 -4.81
C THR A 413 4.04 3.66 -5.42
N ARG A 414 2.95 4.37 -5.68
CA ARG A 414 2.95 5.78 -6.06
C ARG A 414 1.84 6.52 -5.34
N THR A 415 2.13 7.73 -4.89
CA THR A 415 1.11 8.63 -4.36
C THR A 415 0.39 9.33 -5.51
N LEU A 416 -0.94 9.35 -5.45
CA LEU A 416 -1.82 10.01 -6.42
C LEU A 416 -2.58 11.14 -5.73
N TYR A 417 -2.73 12.26 -6.43
CA TYR A 417 -3.51 13.41 -5.96
C TYR A 417 -4.61 13.71 -6.96
N GLY A 418 -5.87 13.59 -6.55
CA GLY A 418 -7.04 13.83 -7.40
C GLY A 418 -7.70 12.58 -7.99
N TYR A 419 -7.26 11.37 -7.61
CA TYR A 419 -7.73 10.11 -8.21
C TYR A 419 -9.24 9.88 -8.06
N GLU A 420 -9.78 10.18 -6.87
CA GLU A 420 -11.21 10.10 -6.54
C GLU A 420 -11.83 11.50 -6.46
N GLY A 421 -11.32 12.45 -7.25
CA GLY A 421 -11.79 13.83 -7.33
C GLY A 421 -10.87 14.82 -6.61
N ALA A 422 -11.14 16.11 -6.80
CA ALA A 422 -10.31 17.19 -6.27
C ALA A 422 -10.09 17.06 -4.75
N GLY A 423 -8.84 17.25 -4.30
CA GLY A 423 -8.46 17.14 -2.90
C GLY A 423 -8.31 15.71 -2.36
N SER A 424 -8.62 14.67 -3.15
CA SER A 424 -8.32 13.29 -2.76
C SER A 424 -6.82 13.01 -2.83
N THR A 425 -6.33 12.25 -1.84
CA THR A 425 -4.99 11.69 -1.83
C THR A 425 -5.14 10.18 -1.76
N GLY A 426 -4.28 9.45 -2.48
CA GLY A 426 -4.27 8.00 -2.41
C GLY A 426 -2.93 7.40 -2.79
N LEU A 427 -2.87 6.09 -2.70
CA LEU A 427 -1.71 5.29 -3.02
C LEU A 427 -2.10 4.22 -4.02
N VAL A 428 -1.51 4.25 -5.21
CA VAL A 428 -1.57 3.09 -6.10
C VAL A 428 -0.42 2.15 -5.76
N ALA A 429 -0.72 0.86 -5.66
CA ALA A 429 0.18 -0.20 -5.24
C ALA A 429 0.23 -1.29 -6.30
N LYS A 430 1.42 -1.54 -6.83
CA LYS A 430 1.70 -2.68 -7.71
C LYS A 430 2.20 -3.85 -6.88
N TRP A 431 1.49 -4.97 -6.96
CA TRP A 431 1.79 -6.21 -6.25
C TRP A 431 2.76 -7.11 -7.02
N TYR A 432 3.45 -8.02 -6.32
CA TYR A 432 4.34 -9.00 -6.96
C TYR A 432 3.61 -10.01 -7.86
N ASN A 433 2.31 -10.22 -7.65
CA ASN A 433 1.47 -11.06 -8.49
C ASN A 433 0.94 -10.31 -9.74
N GLY A 434 1.29 -9.03 -9.91
CA GLY A 434 0.91 -8.25 -11.09
C GLY A 434 -0.44 -7.53 -10.98
N VAL A 435 -1.09 -7.57 -9.81
CA VAL A 435 -2.27 -6.75 -9.52
C VAL A 435 -1.84 -5.30 -9.30
N LEU A 436 -2.62 -4.36 -9.82
CA LEU A 436 -2.57 -2.94 -9.42
C LEU A 436 -3.81 -2.61 -8.58
N THR A 437 -3.60 -2.01 -7.42
CA THR A 437 -4.69 -1.61 -6.52
C THR A 437 -4.54 -0.16 -6.10
N TYR A 438 -5.64 0.56 -5.95
CA TYR A 438 -5.65 1.88 -5.33
C TYR A 438 -6.09 1.78 -3.86
N TYR A 439 -5.55 2.69 -3.06
CA TYR A 439 -5.90 2.89 -1.65
C TYR A 439 -6.15 4.37 -1.39
N ARG A 440 -7.32 4.71 -0.86
CA ARG A 440 -7.56 6.09 -0.40
C ARG A 440 -6.70 6.39 0.84
N ILE A 441 -6.13 7.60 0.91
CA ILE A 441 -5.50 8.13 2.12
C ILE A 441 -6.45 9.16 2.73
N ALA A 442 -6.91 8.89 3.94
CA ALA A 442 -7.82 9.78 4.67
C ALA A 442 -7.76 9.48 6.18
N GLY A 443 -8.07 10.50 7.01
CA GLY A 443 -8.17 10.33 8.47
C GLY A 443 -6.89 9.83 9.15
N GLY A 444 -5.71 10.04 8.55
CA GLY A 444 -4.46 9.50 9.07
C GLY A 444 -4.14 8.06 8.66
N GLY A 445 -4.93 7.45 7.78
CA GLY A 445 -4.83 6.04 7.44
C GLY A 445 -4.72 5.77 5.95
N VAL A 446 -4.42 4.51 5.64
CA VAL A 446 -4.60 3.93 4.30
C VAL A 446 -5.88 3.10 4.34
N GLY A 447 -6.85 3.47 3.52
CA GLY A 447 -8.21 2.93 3.52
C GLY A 447 -8.34 1.55 2.85
N ALA A 448 -9.58 1.18 2.50
CA ALA A 448 -9.84 -0.04 1.74
C ALA A 448 -9.23 0.05 0.34
N ARG A 449 -8.89 -1.12 -0.23
CA ARG A 449 -8.30 -1.21 -1.57
C ARG A 449 -9.37 -1.42 -2.64
N THR A 450 -9.21 -0.78 -3.79
CA THR A 450 -9.88 -1.12 -5.05
C THR A 450 -8.88 -1.76 -6.02
N THR A 451 -9.34 -2.63 -6.91
CA THR A 451 -8.48 -3.24 -7.93
C THR A 451 -8.61 -2.48 -9.23
N GLU A 452 -7.50 -1.97 -9.74
CA GLU A 452 -7.44 -1.18 -10.97
C GLU A 452 -7.07 -2.02 -12.19
N GLY A 453 -6.44 -3.18 -11.98
CA GLY A 453 -6.15 -4.11 -13.07
C GLY A 453 -5.16 -5.21 -12.71
N GLN A 454 -4.88 -6.06 -13.71
CA GLN A 454 -3.94 -7.18 -13.64
C GLN A 454 -2.86 -7.04 -14.72
N GLY A 455 -1.82 -7.88 -14.65
CA GLY A 455 -0.77 -7.92 -15.68
C GLY A 455 0.30 -6.84 -15.56
N TRP A 456 0.43 -6.19 -14.39
CA TRP A 456 1.38 -5.10 -14.17
C TRP A 456 2.82 -5.55 -13.89
N ASN A 457 3.07 -6.85 -13.79
CA ASN A 457 4.38 -7.42 -13.48
C ASN A 457 5.56 -6.91 -14.34
N PRO A 458 5.45 -6.83 -15.68
CA PRO A 458 6.57 -6.40 -16.52
C PRO A 458 6.83 -4.89 -16.46
N TYR A 459 5.91 -4.10 -15.92
CA TYR A 459 6.03 -2.65 -15.90
C TYR A 459 6.88 -2.15 -14.74
N LEU A 460 7.69 -1.12 -14.95
CA LEU A 460 8.21 -0.26 -13.88
C LEU A 460 7.17 0.83 -13.60
N LEU A 461 6.48 0.75 -12.46
CA LEU A 461 5.58 1.82 -12.00
C LEU A 461 6.42 3.03 -11.60
N LEU A 462 6.13 4.20 -12.17
CA LEU A 462 6.70 5.46 -11.70
C LEU A 462 6.13 5.75 -10.32
N LYS A 463 6.98 6.14 -9.39
CA LYS A 463 6.63 6.41 -7.99
C LYS A 463 6.15 7.83 -7.74
#